data_AF-A0A1Y3ART1-F1
#
_entry.id   AF-A0A1Y3ART1-F1
#
_cell.length_a   1.000
_cell.length_b   1.000
_cell.length_c   1.000
_cell.angle_alpha   90.00
_cell.angle_beta   90.00
_cell.angle_gamma   90.00
#
_symmetry.space_group_name_H-M   'P 1'
#
loop_
_entity.id
_entity.type
_entity.pdbx_description
1 polymer ?
#
loop_
_entity_poly.entity_id
_entity_poly.type
_entity_poly.pdbx_seq_one_letter_code
_entity_poly.pdbx_strand_id
1 'polypeptide(L)'
;GETYNGLIRLLKPGCRTIVLLCDNSSKTKLLPQFYKAVHPYRKNKTLMFAFLLVEKNIDWYKKLLLQTLGGERELNINPKNCIGTVISINGFRKYFCVYHAKHPENNIPLRRLEENGEFLGLNEANENSGEESDVESGMLVQNQNGGNNVSDFSSINNNDVIFENNLLNGLPNWLDKLFDGSTTRYYINFWPEHMK
;
A
#
# COMPACT_ATOMS: atom_id res chain seq x y z
N GLY A 1 -25.51 -7.79 -2.71
CA GLY A 1 -25.45 -9.10 -2.01
C GLY A 1 -24.55 -10.09 -2.73
N GLU A 2 -24.91 -10.51 -3.94
CA GLU A 2 -24.21 -11.57 -4.69
C GLU A 2 -22.74 -11.23 -5.01
N THR A 3 -22.47 -10.00 -5.45
CA THR A 3 -21.11 -9.53 -5.79
C THR A 3 -20.19 -9.52 -4.56
N TYR A 4 -20.70 -9.13 -3.39
CA TYR A 4 -19.92 -9.12 -2.14
C TYR A 4 -19.55 -10.54 -1.69
N ASN A 5 -20.51 -11.47 -1.77
CA ASN A 5 -20.25 -12.87 -1.44
C ASN A 5 -19.21 -13.48 -2.38
N GLY A 6 -19.33 -13.27 -3.69
CA GLY A 6 -18.38 -13.80 -4.68
C GLY A 6 -16.98 -13.19 -4.57
N LEU A 7 -16.88 -11.88 -4.29
CA LEU A 7 -15.60 -11.18 -4.22
C LEU A 7 -14.88 -11.30 -2.87
N ILE A 8 -15.59 -11.59 -1.78
CA ILE A 8 -15.02 -11.51 -0.43
C ILE A 8 -15.32 -12.76 0.39
N ARG A 9 -16.58 -13.07 0.67
CA ARG A 9 -16.93 -14.11 1.67
C ARG A 9 -16.72 -15.54 1.20
N LEU A 10 -16.97 -15.82 -0.08
CA LEU A 10 -16.99 -17.17 -0.65
C LEU A 10 -15.79 -17.43 -1.57
N LEU A 11 -14.68 -16.72 -1.35
CA LEU A 11 -13.44 -16.97 -2.06
C LEU A 11 -12.93 -18.37 -1.77
N LYS A 12 -12.57 -19.10 -2.84
CA LYS A 12 -11.90 -20.40 -2.72
C LYS A 12 -10.49 -20.22 -2.12
N PRO A 13 -9.93 -21.25 -1.48
CA PRO A 13 -8.53 -21.24 -1.06
C PRO A 13 -7.61 -20.85 -2.23
N GLY A 14 -6.64 -19.97 -1.95
CA GLY A 14 -5.72 -19.45 -2.97
C GLY A 14 -6.26 -18.27 -3.79
N CYS A 15 -7.56 -17.98 -3.74
CA CYS A 15 -8.13 -16.83 -4.44
C CYS A 15 -7.98 -15.53 -3.64
N ARG A 16 -7.74 -14.42 -4.35
CA ARG A 16 -7.68 -13.07 -3.80
C ARG A 16 -8.43 -12.09 -4.69
N THR A 17 -9.05 -11.08 -4.07
CA THR A 17 -9.66 -9.96 -4.80
C THR A 17 -8.88 -8.70 -4.53
N ILE A 18 -8.44 -8.01 -5.59
CA ILE A 18 -7.76 -6.72 -5.52
C ILE A 18 -8.78 -5.63 -5.86
N VAL A 19 -9.03 -4.74 -4.91
CA VAL A 19 -10.09 -3.74 -4.95
C VAL A 19 -9.52 -2.33 -4.88
N LEU A 20 -9.78 -1.51 -5.90
CA LEU A 20 -9.48 -0.08 -5.86
C LEU A 20 -10.63 0.70 -5.18
N LEU A 21 -10.30 1.59 -4.25
CA LEU A 21 -11.23 2.56 -3.69
C LEU A 21 -11.18 3.87 -4.49
N CYS A 22 -12.31 4.30 -5.01
CA CYS A 22 -12.45 5.57 -5.74
C CYS A 22 -13.80 6.24 -5.48
N ASP A 23 -13.96 7.47 -5.94
CA ASP A 23 -15.24 8.16 -6.00
C ASP A 23 -15.68 8.36 -7.46
N ASN A 24 -16.88 8.91 -7.69
CA ASN A 24 -17.38 9.09 -9.05
C ASN A 24 -16.53 10.07 -9.89
N SER A 25 -15.96 11.10 -9.27
CA SER A 25 -15.10 12.09 -9.94
C SER A 25 -13.75 11.53 -10.38
N SER A 26 -13.13 10.71 -9.55
CA SER A 26 -11.77 10.17 -9.75
C SER A 26 -11.74 8.88 -10.54
N LYS A 27 -12.87 8.17 -10.62
CA LYS A 27 -13.01 6.87 -11.29
C LYS A 27 -12.46 6.87 -12.72
N THR A 28 -12.76 7.90 -13.52
CA THR A 28 -12.33 7.99 -14.92
C THR A 28 -10.82 8.14 -15.08
N LYS A 29 -10.12 8.70 -14.07
CA LYS A 29 -8.67 8.86 -14.04
C LYS A 29 -7.96 7.65 -13.44
N LEU A 30 -8.49 7.11 -12.34
CA LEU A 30 -7.83 6.05 -11.57
C LEU A 30 -8.01 4.66 -12.19
N LEU A 31 -9.17 4.36 -12.80
CA LEU A 31 -9.40 3.03 -13.39
C LEU A 31 -8.43 2.68 -14.52
N PRO A 32 -8.10 3.58 -15.48
CA PRO A 32 -7.08 3.27 -16.49
C PRO A 32 -5.72 2.95 -15.89
N GLN A 33 -5.30 3.70 -14.87
CA GLN A 33 -4.02 3.46 -14.18
C GLN A 33 -4.03 2.11 -13.44
N PHE A 34 -5.11 1.83 -12.70
CA PHE A 34 -5.31 0.57 -12.01
C PHE A 34 -5.32 -0.60 -12.99
N TYR A 35 -6.07 -0.50 -14.09
CA TYR A 35 -6.11 -1.52 -15.14
C TYR A 35 -4.71 -1.77 -15.70
N LYS A 36 -3.95 -0.72 -16.04
CA LYS A 36 -2.57 -0.85 -16.53
C LYS A 36 -1.68 -1.59 -15.54
N ALA A 37 -1.78 -1.28 -14.25
CA ALA A 37 -0.99 -1.93 -13.20
C ALA A 37 -1.35 -3.41 -13.02
N VAL A 38 -2.64 -3.77 -13.08
CA VAL A 38 -3.08 -5.16 -12.85
C VAL A 38 -3.10 -6.02 -14.12
N HIS A 39 -3.01 -5.39 -15.30
CA HIS A 39 -3.08 -6.08 -16.60
C HIS A 39 -2.10 -7.26 -16.75
N PRO A 40 -0.84 -7.21 -16.26
CA PRO A 40 0.06 -8.37 -16.31
C PRO A 40 -0.51 -9.63 -15.64
N TYR A 41 -1.34 -9.45 -14.61
CA TYR A 41 -1.89 -10.55 -13.80
C TYR A 41 -3.29 -11.01 -14.27
N ARG A 42 -3.84 -10.44 -15.35
CA ARG A 42 -5.22 -10.71 -15.82
C ARG A 42 -5.53 -12.18 -16.17
N LYS A 43 -4.50 -12.96 -16.49
CA LYS A 43 -4.64 -14.39 -16.84
C LYS A 43 -4.67 -15.30 -15.60
N ASN A 44 -4.40 -14.75 -14.41
CA ASN A 44 -4.42 -15.50 -13.18
C ASN A 44 -5.86 -15.75 -12.73
N LYS A 45 -6.32 -17.00 -12.85
CA LYS A 45 -7.68 -17.44 -12.47
C LYS A 45 -7.98 -17.34 -10.97
N THR A 46 -6.94 -17.15 -10.15
CA THR A 46 -7.08 -16.98 -8.69
C THR A 46 -7.21 -15.52 -8.28
N LEU A 47 -7.03 -14.57 -9.20
CA LEU A 47 -7.16 -13.15 -8.93
C LEU A 47 -8.44 -12.60 -9.55
N MET A 48 -9.14 -11.79 -8.75
CA MET A 48 -10.22 -10.95 -9.22
C MET A 48 -9.86 -9.49 -9.01
N PHE A 49 -10.33 -8.63 -9.90
CA PHE A 49 -10.09 -7.20 -9.86
C PHE A 49 -11.43 -6.48 -9.81
N ALA A 50 -11.56 -5.54 -8.88
CA ALA A 50 -12.77 -4.77 -8.70
C ALA A 50 -12.45 -3.33 -8.28
N PHE A 51 -13.47 -2.49 -8.28
CA PHE A 51 -13.41 -1.18 -7.65
C PHE A 51 -14.60 -1.00 -6.72
N LEU A 52 -14.46 -0.13 -5.73
CA LEU A 52 -15.46 0.18 -4.73
C LEU A 52 -15.64 1.68 -4.64
N LEU A 53 -16.89 2.14 -4.78
CA LEU A 53 -17.22 3.54 -4.59
C LEU A 53 -17.27 3.87 -3.11
N VAL A 54 -16.34 4.73 -2.66
CA VAL A 54 -16.18 5.09 -1.24
C VAL A 54 -17.43 5.78 -0.71
N GLU A 55 -18.08 6.63 -1.51
CA GLU A 55 -19.31 7.35 -1.15
C GLU A 55 -20.42 6.42 -0.64
N LYS A 56 -20.48 5.19 -1.16
CA LYS A 56 -21.48 4.19 -0.78
C LYS A 56 -20.98 3.23 0.30
N ASN A 57 -19.67 3.06 0.41
CA ASN A 57 -19.05 1.94 1.13
C ASN A 57 -18.04 2.35 2.20
N ILE A 58 -18.03 3.62 2.61
CA ILE A 58 -17.12 4.09 3.67
C ILE A 58 -17.34 3.36 4.99
N ASP A 59 -18.59 3.08 5.37
CA ASP A 59 -18.90 2.36 6.61
C ASP A 59 -18.33 0.94 6.59
N TRP A 60 -18.38 0.28 5.43
CA TRP A 60 -17.79 -1.05 5.25
C TRP A 60 -16.27 -1.00 5.43
N TYR A 61 -15.62 -0.02 4.80
CA TYR A 61 -14.17 0.16 4.92
C TYR A 61 -13.75 0.54 6.34
N LYS A 62 -14.51 1.41 7.02
CA LYS A 62 -14.30 1.79 8.43
C LYS A 62 -14.38 0.57 9.35
N LYS A 63 -15.41 -0.26 9.19
CA LYS A 63 -15.57 -1.51 9.97
C LYS A 63 -14.41 -2.48 9.74
N LEU A 64 -13.87 -2.53 8.53
CA LEU A 64 -12.70 -3.36 8.21
C LEU A 64 -11.46 -2.86 8.96
N LEU A 65 -11.15 -1.56 8.89
CA LEU A 65 -9.99 -0.97 9.55
C LEU A 65 -10.08 -1.02 11.08
N LEU A 66 -11.27 -0.85 11.65
CA LEU A 66 -11.45 -0.90 13.10
C LEU A 66 -11.03 -2.25 13.71
N GLN A 67 -11.23 -3.35 12.99
CA GLN A 67 -10.82 -4.68 13.47
C GLN A 67 -9.31 -4.81 13.62
N THR A 68 -8.53 -4.05 12.87
CA THR A 68 -7.06 -4.14 12.85
C THR A 68 -6.40 -3.12 13.78
N LEU A 69 -7.14 -2.14 14.27
CA LEU A 69 -6.65 -1.07 15.14
C LEU A 69 -6.78 -1.36 16.64
N GLY A 70 -7.37 -2.50 17.02
CA GLY A 70 -7.29 -3.05 18.38
C GLY A 70 -7.94 -2.21 19.49
N GLY A 71 -9.21 -1.81 19.36
CA GLY A 71 -10.00 -1.23 20.47
C GLY A 71 -11.18 -0.36 20.04
N GLU A 72 -12.00 0.05 21.02
CA GLU A 72 -13.20 0.90 20.92
C GLU A 72 -12.92 2.36 20.51
N ARG A 73 -12.04 2.57 19.53
CA ARG A 73 -11.73 3.91 19.03
C ARG A 73 -12.74 4.28 17.96
N GLU A 74 -13.32 5.47 18.08
CA GLU A 74 -14.06 6.04 16.97
C GLU A 74 -13.10 6.44 15.85
N LEU A 75 -13.15 5.71 14.74
CA LEU A 75 -12.37 6.04 13.56
C LEU A 75 -13.13 7.05 12.71
N ASN A 76 -12.74 8.33 12.76
CA ASN A 76 -13.30 9.35 11.86
C ASN A 76 -12.49 9.40 10.56
N ILE A 77 -13.01 8.77 9.50
CA ILE A 77 -12.35 8.72 8.19
C ILE A 77 -12.97 9.76 7.27
N ASN A 78 -12.14 10.63 6.70
CA ASN A 78 -12.55 11.43 5.55
C ASN A 78 -12.57 10.54 4.28
N PRO A 79 -13.72 10.33 3.62
CA PRO A 79 -13.82 9.52 2.40
C PRO A 79 -12.82 9.91 1.31
N LYS A 80 -12.50 11.21 1.19
CA LYS A 80 -11.55 11.71 0.19
C LYS A 80 -10.14 11.19 0.40
N ASN A 81 -9.76 10.93 1.66
CA ASN A 81 -8.44 10.38 1.99
C ASN A 81 -8.35 8.88 1.68
N CYS A 82 -9.46 8.21 1.35
CA CYS A 82 -9.44 6.79 0.96
C CYS A 82 -9.27 6.59 -0.55
N ILE A 83 -9.45 7.63 -1.35
CA ILE A 83 -9.33 7.56 -2.80
C ILE A 83 -7.91 7.12 -3.18
N GLY A 84 -7.81 6.18 -4.12
CA GLY A 84 -6.53 5.61 -4.56
C GLY A 84 -5.97 4.52 -3.63
N THR A 85 -6.67 4.18 -2.55
CA THR A 85 -6.32 3.00 -1.74
C THR A 85 -6.64 1.74 -2.52
N VAL A 86 -5.74 0.75 -2.51
CA VAL A 86 -6.00 -0.59 -3.08
C VAL A 86 -5.91 -1.62 -1.96
N ILE A 87 -6.91 -2.51 -1.90
CA ILE A 87 -7.00 -3.56 -0.89
C ILE A 87 -6.90 -4.91 -1.58
N SER A 88 -5.96 -5.76 -1.16
CA SER A 88 -5.96 -7.17 -1.52
C SER A 88 -6.67 -7.96 -0.43
N ILE A 89 -7.75 -8.65 -0.78
CA ILE A 89 -8.62 -9.38 0.14
C ILE A 89 -8.40 -10.89 -0.03
N ASN A 90 -8.05 -11.56 1.07
CA ASN A 90 -8.05 -13.02 1.15
C ASN A 90 -9.21 -13.49 2.03
N GLY A 91 -10.35 -13.77 1.40
CA GLY A 91 -11.58 -14.18 2.05
C GLY A 91 -11.43 -15.41 2.94
N PHE A 92 -10.74 -16.43 2.41
CA PHE A 92 -10.54 -17.73 3.05
C PHE A 92 -9.62 -17.64 4.28
N ARG A 93 -8.46 -16.96 4.15
CA ARG A 93 -7.48 -16.80 5.24
C ARG A 93 -7.78 -15.64 6.18
N LYS A 94 -8.86 -14.89 5.94
CA LYS A 94 -9.33 -13.75 6.75
C LYS A 94 -8.23 -12.71 7.02
N TYR A 95 -7.57 -12.26 5.97
CA TYR A 95 -6.70 -11.09 6.05
C TYR A 95 -6.84 -10.21 4.82
N PHE A 96 -6.38 -8.97 4.93
CA PHE A 96 -6.18 -8.08 3.79
C PHE A 96 -4.80 -7.42 3.81
N CYS A 97 -4.32 -7.01 2.65
CA CYS A 97 -3.16 -6.13 2.49
C CYS A 97 -3.63 -4.78 1.96
N VAL A 98 -2.94 -3.70 2.32
CA VAL A 98 -3.31 -2.34 1.91
C VAL A 98 -2.16 -1.67 1.17
N TYR A 99 -2.47 -1.13 0.00
CA TYR A 99 -1.71 -0.09 -0.64
C TYR A 99 -2.39 1.25 -0.39
N HIS A 100 -1.62 2.24 0.02
CA HIS A 100 -2.04 3.63 0.02
C HIS A 100 -0.83 4.52 -0.26
N ALA A 101 -0.98 5.59 -1.06
CA ALA A 101 0.15 6.40 -1.51
C ALA A 101 1.00 6.97 -0.36
N LYS A 102 0.37 7.28 0.78
CA LYS A 102 1.03 7.76 2.00
C LYS A 102 1.36 6.66 3.03
N HIS A 103 1.20 5.38 2.67
CA HIS A 103 1.45 4.28 3.61
C HIS A 103 2.96 4.13 3.86
N PRO A 104 3.42 3.98 5.12
CA PRO A 104 4.85 3.86 5.44
C PRO A 104 5.57 2.74 4.66
N GLU A 105 4.90 1.62 4.41
CA GLU A 105 5.43 0.48 3.61
C GLU A 105 5.78 0.84 2.15
N ASN A 106 5.17 1.92 1.63
CA ASN A 106 5.42 2.43 0.29
C ASN A 106 6.49 3.53 0.27
N ASN A 107 6.79 4.12 1.43
CA ASN A 107 7.81 5.15 1.61
C ASN A 107 9.18 4.58 1.99
N ILE A 108 9.41 3.27 1.81
CA ILE A 108 10.76 2.73 1.96
C ILE A 108 11.61 3.41 0.87
N PRO A 109 12.55 4.29 1.23
CA PRO A 109 13.45 4.84 0.25
C PRO A 109 14.20 3.64 -0.32
N LEU A 110 14.24 3.54 -1.65
CA LEU A 110 15.12 2.60 -2.34
C LEU A 110 16.56 3.06 -2.07
N ARG A 111 17.05 2.87 -0.85
CA ARG A 111 18.43 3.18 -0.49
C ARG A 111 19.28 2.11 -1.15
N ARG A 112 19.81 2.49 -2.32
CA ARG A 112 20.89 1.86 -3.07
C ARG A 112 20.65 0.39 -3.46
N LEU A 113 20.04 0.20 -4.62
CA LEU A 113 20.48 -0.86 -5.52
C LEU A 113 21.29 -0.20 -6.65
N GLU A 114 22.46 0.32 -6.32
CA GLU A 114 23.55 0.44 -7.29
C GLU A 114 24.82 -0.08 -6.61
N GLU A 115 25.31 -1.16 -7.21
CA GLU A 115 26.70 -1.65 -7.22
C GLU A 115 27.48 -1.49 -5.92
N ASN A 116 27.37 -2.49 -5.05
CA ASN A 116 28.49 -3.23 -4.47
C ASN A 116 27.91 -4.28 -3.53
N GLY A 117 28.20 -5.56 -3.81
CA GLY A 117 27.65 -6.67 -3.05
C GLY A 117 28.14 -6.63 -1.60
N GLU A 118 27.21 -6.46 -0.67
CA GLU A 118 27.37 -6.88 0.72
C GLU A 118 25.98 -7.21 1.28
N PHE A 119 25.73 -8.52 1.42
CA PHE A 119 24.60 -9.10 2.10
C PHE A 119 24.80 -8.90 3.61
N LEU A 120 23.99 -8.03 4.22
CA LEU A 120 23.76 -7.97 5.66
C LEU A 120 22.24 -7.82 5.81
N GLY A 121 21.48 -8.88 6.06
CA GLY A 121 21.59 -9.67 7.28
C GLY A 121 20.64 -9.06 8.30
N LEU A 122 19.57 -9.79 8.60
CA LEU A 122 18.60 -9.57 9.68
C LEU A 122 19.27 -8.94 10.91
N ASN A 123 18.65 -7.96 11.54
CA ASN A 123 18.86 -7.70 12.97
C ASN A 123 17.53 -7.21 13.59
N GLU A 124 16.72 -8.18 14.02
CA GLU A 124 15.91 -8.05 15.23
C GLU A 124 16.83 -8.02 16.46
N ALA A 125 16.31 -7.43 17.55
CA ALA A 125 16.79 -7.50 18.93
C ALA A 125 18.01 -6.64 19.33
N ASN A 126 17.68 -5.43 19.80
CA ASN A 126 17.96 -4.95 21.16
C ASN A 126 18.89 -5.84 22.02
N GLU A 127 20.13 -5.39 22.28
CA GLU A 127 20.84 -5.54 23.57
C GLU A 127 22.19 -4.77 23.59
N ASN A 128 22.27 -3.83 24.53
CA ASN A 128 23.42 -3.31 25.31
C ASN A 128 24.82 -2.96 24.71
N SER A 129 25.17 -1.70 25.04
CA SER A 129 26.44 -1.19 25.61
C SER A 129 27.70 -1.06 24.74
N GLY A 130 28.26 0.16 24.73
CA GLY A 130 29.62 0.46 24.30
C GLY A 130 29.81 1.95 24.00
N GLU A 131 30.24 2.70 25.02
CA GLU A 131 30.68 4.10 24.94
C GLU A 131 31.93 4.24 24.06
N GLU A 132 32.04 5.34 23.28
CA GLU A 132 33.17 6.31 23.29
C GLU A 132 33.25 7.20 22.03
N SER A 133 33.14 8.51 22.29
CA SER A 133 33.82 9.69 21.72
C SER A 133 33.86 10.04 20.22
N ASP A 134 33.31 11.25 19.97
CA ASP A 134 33.63 12.29 18.99
C ASP A 134 34.91 12.17 18.13
N VAL A 135 34.75 12.37 16.82
CA VAL A 135 35.60 13.29 16.03
C VAL A 135 34.81 13.88 14.85
N GLU A 136 34.68 15.20 14.89
CA GLU A 136 34.26 16.07 13.78
C GLU A 136 35.26 15.96 12.61
N SER A 137 34.76 15.72 11.40
CA SER A 137 35.53 15.94 10.17
C SER A 137 34.58 16.34 9.05
N GLY A 138 34.52 17.66 8.82
CA GLY A 138 33.85 18.25 7.69
C GLY A 138 34.53 17.87 6.38
N MET A 139 33.72 17.56 5.37
CA MET A 139 34.18 17.61 3.98
C MET A 139 33.10 18.25 3.11
N LEU A 140 33.30 19.56 2.90
CA LEU A 140 32.72 20.34 1.83
C LEU A 140 33.12 19.73 0.48
N VAL A 141 32.16 19.24 -0.30
CA VAL A 141 32.31 19.11 -1.75
C VAL A 141 31.21 19.92 -2.42
N GLN A 142 31.55 21.17 -2.69
CA GLN A 142 30.90 21.98 -3.70
C GLN A 142 31.31 21.42 -5.07
N ASN A 143 30.36 20.94 -5.86
CA ASN A 143 30.55 20.92 -7.31
C ASN A 143 29.22 21.17 -8.02
N GLN A 144 29.20 22.28 -8.75
CA GLN A 144 28.14 22.70 -9.66
C GLN A 144 28.40 22.09 -11.04
N ASN A 145 27.30 21.87 -11.78
CA ASN A 145 27.17 21.66 -13.22
C ASN A 145 27.23 20.22 -13.75
N GLY A 146 26.05 19.75 -14.19
CA GLY A 146 25.89 18.56 -15.04
C GLY A 146 24.44 18.11 -15.02
N GLY A 147 23.63 18.63 -15.95
CA GLY A 147 22.20 18.36 -16.03
C GLY A 147 21.86 16.88 -16.05
N ASN A 148 21.00 16.47 -15.13
CA ASN A 148 20.09 15.35 -15.27
C ASN A 148 18.96 15.58 -14.26
N ASN A 149 17.77 15.97 -14.74
CA ASN A 149 16.55 16.01 -13.95
C ASN A 149 16.08 14.58 -13.69
N VAL A 150 16.85 13.80 -12.93
CA VAL A 150 16.34 12.63 -12.25
C VAL A 150 15.65 13.19 -11.02
N SER A 151 14.32 13.15 -11.01
CA SER A 151 13.54 13.52 -9.85
C SER A 151 13.90 12.56 -8.73
N ASP A 152 14.81 13.00 -7.89
CA ASP A 152 15.19 12.38 -6.63
C ASP A 152 13.89 12.18 -5.84
N PHE A 153 13.39 10.94 -5.81
CA PHE A 153 12.20 10.53 -5.05
C PHE A 153 12.61 10.48 -3.58
N SER A 154 12.93 11.67 -3.07
CA SER A 154 13.19 11.95 -1.67
C SER A 154 11.93 11.60 -0.89
N SER A 155 12.16 10.92 0.22
CA SER A 155 11.20 10.50 1.24
C SER A 155 10.05 11.48 1.33
N ILE A 156 8.87 11.08 0.82
CA ILE A 156 7.65 11.88 0.90
C ILE A 156 7.42 12.20 2.36
N ASN A 157 7.64 13.46 2.74
CA ASN A 157 7.23 13.94 4.05
C ASN A 157 5.71 13.78 4.11
N ASN A 158 5.15 13.51 5.30
CA ASN A 158 3.70 13.37 5.46
C ASN A 158 2.89 14.59 4.95
N ASN A 159 3.58 15.72 4.74
CA ASN A 159 3.07 16.99 4.24
C ASN A 159 3.18 17.18 2.71
N ASP A 160 3.84 16.31 1.95
CA ASP A 160 3.90 16.50 0.51
C ASP A 160 2.53 16.26 -0.13
N VAL A 161 2.18 17.17 -1.03
CA VAL A 161 0.90 17.18 -1.73
C VAL A 161 0.97 16.15 -2.85
N ILE A 162 0.33 14.99 -2.64
CA ILE A 162 0.17 13.98 -3.68
C ILE A 162 -1.05 14.37 -4.52
N PHE A 163 -0.84 14.64 -5.80
CA PHE A 163 -1.92 14.88 -6.75
C PHE A 163 -2.69 13.58 -7.02
N GLU A 164 -3.98 13.71 -7.27
CA GLU A 164 -4.90 12.59 -7.60
C GLU A 164 -4.34 11.68 -8.70
N ASN A 165 -3.69 12.28 -9.70
CA ASN A 165 -3.10 11.57 -10.83
C ASN A 165 -1.93 10.65 -10.43
N ASN A 166 -1.30 10.89 -9.28
CA ASN A 166 -0.10 10.18 -8.82
C ASN A 166 -0.42 9.15 -7.72
N LEU A 167 -1.69 9.01 -7.33
CA LEU A 167 -2.10 8.14 -6.22
C LEU A 167 -1.75 6.66 -6.43
N LEU A 168 -1.62 6.21 -7.69
CA LEU A 168 -1.33 4.81 -8.03
C LEU A 168 0.08 4.59 -8.59
N ASN A 169 0.97 5.59 -8.56
CA ASN A 169 2.31 5.47 -9.13
C ASN A 169 3.14 4.35 -8.48
N GLY A 170 2.96 4.13 -7.17
CA GLY A 170 3.63 3.06 -6.43
C GLY A 170 2.91 1.71 -6.48
N LEU A 171 1.73 1.62 -7.11
CA LEU A 171 0.93 0.40 -7.12
C LEU A 171 1.63 -0.80 -7.77
N PRO A 172 2.34 -0.67 -8.92
CA PRO A 172 3.05 -1.80 -9.53
C PRO A 172 4.07 -2.44 -8.57
N ASN A 173 4.91 -1.62 -7.93
CA ASN A 173 5.91 -2.10 -6.97
C ASN A 173 5.26 -2.79 -5.76
N TRP A 174 4.12 -2.27 -5.30
CA TRP A 174 3.37 -2.91 -4.22
C TRP A 174 2.74 -4.23 -4.65
N LEU A 175 2.29 -4.36 -5.91
CA LEU A 175 1.77 -5.62 -6.44
C LEU A 175 2.87 -6.69 -6.47
N ASP A 176 4.10 -6.35 -6.84
CA ASP A 176 5.22 -7.29 -6.79
C ASP A 176 5.47 -7.78 -5.36
N LYS A 177 5.56 -6.86 -4.40
CA LYS A 177 5.64 -7.21 -2.96
C LYS A 177 4.47 -8.09 -2.49
N LEU A 178 3.25 -7.82 -2.98
CA LEU A 178 2.04 -8.57 -2.63
C LEU A 178 2.12 -10.03 -3.09
N PHE A 179 2.73 -10.27 -4.25
CA PHE A 179 2.87 -11.60 -4.83
C PHE A 179 4.07 -12.36 -4.26
N ASP A 180 5.16 -11.66 -3.96
CA ASP A 180 6.31 -12.23 -3.23
C ASP A 180 5.99 -12.47 -1.75
N GLY A 181 4.93 -11.85 -1.25
CA GLY A 181 4.39 -12.07 0.09
C GLY A 181 5.04 -11.20 1.18
N SER A 182 5.79 -10.17 0.80
CA SER A 182 6.48 -9.22 1.69
C SER A 182 5.58 -8.08 2.19
N THR A 183 4.35 -7.94 1.67
CA THR A 183 3.41 -6.92 2.15
C THR A 183 2.84 -7.25 3.52
N THR A 184 2.55 -6.22 4.32
CA THR A 184 1.89 -6.36 5.62
C THR A 184 0.50 -7.00 5.47
N ARG A 185 0.23 -8.02 6.29
CA ARG A 185 -1.07 -8.72 6.34
C ARG A 185 -1.82 -8.33 7.59
N TYR A 186 -2.99 -7.74 7.40
CA TYR A 186 -3.90 -7.37 8.48
C TYR A 186 -4.95 -8.46 8.65
N TYR A 187 -4.80 -9.28 9.69
CA TYR A 187 -5.75 -10.34 10.03
C TYR A 187 -7.00 -9.78 10.71
N ILE A 188 -8.15 -10.36 10.38
CA ILE A 188 -9.45 -9.95 10.91
C ILE A 188 -10.23 -11.15 11.44
N ASN A 189 -11.15 -10.88 12.37
CA ASN A 189 -11.99 -11.93 12.95
C ASN A 189 -13.14 -12.33 12.01
N PHE A 190 -13.75 -11.32 11.37
CA PHE A 190 -14.88 -11.49 10.48
C PHE A 190 -14.92 -10.42 9.38
N TRP A 191 -15.48 -10.74 8.22
CA TRP A 191 -15.72 -9.75 7.18
C TRP A 191 -17.00 -8.95 7.48
N PRO A 192 -17.05 -7.62 7.24
CA PRO A 192 -18.25 -6.84 7.47
C PRO A 192 -19.40 -7.28 6.55
N GLU A 193 -20.64 -7.35 7.06
CA GLU A 193 -21.74 -8.13 6.47
C GLU A 193 -22.06 -7.90 4.98
N HIS A 194 -22.05 -6.65 4.51
CA HIS A 194 -22.40 -6.32 3.14
C HIS A 194 -21.76 -5.00 2.67
N MET A 195 -21.43 -4.94 1.38
CA MET A 195 -21.19 -3.71 0.63
C MET A 195 -22.52 -3.18 0.05
N LYS A 196 -22.64 -1.86 -0.09
CA LYS A 196 -23.76 -1.15 -0.72
C LYS A 196 -23.52 -0.94 -2.21
#